data_AF-E3N045-F1
#
_entry.id   AF-E3N045-F1
#
_cell.length_a   1.000
_cell.length_b   1.000
_cell.length_c   1.000
_cell.angle_alpha   90.00
_cell.angle_beta   90.00
_cell.angle_gamma   90.00
#
_symmetry.space_group_name_H-M   'P 1'
#
loop_
_entity.id
_entity.type
_entity.pdbx_description
1 polymer ?
#
loop_
_entity_poly.entity_id
_entity_poly.type
_entity_poly.pdbx_seq_one_letter_code
_entity_poly.pdbx_strand_id
1 'polypeptide(L)'
;MSFSYASVADRMYSRRSSELYDNIAYLHHPSGVTVVVLRNVPESEVIEVDFGKTKTHGADRSMNQVSGKGKKGALILQTDSKLCTFKCKDGSEHVVRAGVRGTLVEMNDRLKTHPDLIRTAPDNQGFIAIITYGAGVRDTEGMGDELPKKRLHLKSSN
;
A
#
# COMPACT_ATOMS: atom_id res chain seq x y z
N MET A 1 -3.30 21.34 27.54
CA MET A 1 -3.51 19.87 27.59
C MET A 1 -3.19 19.31 26.21
N SER A 2 -2.39 18.25 26.09
CA SER A 2 -2.08 17.61 24.80
C SER A 2 -2.93 16.35 24.68
N PHE A 3 -3.78 16.26 23.66
CA PHE A 3 -4.61 15.10 23.40
C PHE A 3 -4.02 14.29 22.25
N SER A 4 -4.03 12.96 22.38
CA SER A 4 -3.63 12.07 21.29
C SER A 4 -4.70 11.03 21.00
N TYR A 5 -4.96 10.81 19.71
CA TYR A 5 -5.95 9.84 19.24
C TYR A 5 -5.32 8.95 18.18
N ALA A 6 -5.76 7.69 18.08
CA ALA A 6 -5.43 6.87 16.92
C ALA A 6 -5.94 7.55 15.64
N SER A 7 -5.17 7.45 14.55
CA SER A 7 -5.61 7.93 13.24
C SER A 7 -6.93 7.24 12.82
N VAL A 8 -7.69 7.86 11.91
CA VAL A 8 -8.93 7.24 11.39
C VAL A 8 -8.64 5.85 10.79
N ALA A 9 -7.54 5.73 10.03
CA ALA A 9 -7.10 4.47 9.45
C ALA A 9 -6.77 3.44 10.54
N ASP A 10 -5.97 3.79 11.54
CA ASP A 10 -5.57 2.87 12.62
C ASP A 10 -6.71 2.52 13.61
N ARG A 11 -7.89 3.15 13.48
CA ARG A 11 -9.12 2.73 14.17
C ARG A 11 -9.89 1.66 13.42
N MET A 12 -9.81 1.65 12.09
CA MET A 12 -10.58 0.74 11.23
C MET A 12 -9.76 -0.44 10.72
N TYR A 13 -8.44 -0.25 10.60
CA TYR A 13 -7.50 -1.22 10.06
C TYR A 13 -6.45 -1.59 11.12
N SER A 14 -6.08 -2.87 11.20
CA SER A 14 -4.87 -3.28 11.90
C SER A 14 -3.66 -3.01 11.00
N ARG A 15 -2.67 -2.28 11.51
CA ARG A 15 -1.42 -2.05 10.79
C ARG A 15 -0.51 -3.25 10.99
N ARG A 16 -0.03 -3.87 9.91
CA ARG A 16 0.79 -5.08 9.96
C ARG A 16 2.07 -4.88 9.16
N SER A 17 3.17 -5.48 9.59
CA SER A 17 4.40 -5.52 8.80
C SER A 17 4.27 -6.51 7.63
N SER A 18 5.18 -6.42 6.67
CA SER A 18 5.49 -7.57 5.83
C SER A 18 6.60 -8.39 6.48
N GLU A 19 6.50 -9.71 6.34
CA GLU A 19 7.55 -10.66 6.75
C GLU A 19 8.73 -10.65 5.76
N LEU A 20 8.49 -10.22 4.52
CA LEU A 20 9.44 -10.34 3.42
C LEU A 20 10.09 -9.01 3.04
N TYR A 21 9.39 -7.89 3.23
CA TYR A 21 9.85 -6.58 2.77
C TYR A 21 9.66 -5.52 3.87
N ASP A 22 10.75 -4.89 4.28
CA ASP A 22 10.74 -3.89 5.34
C ASP A 22 10.20 -2.52 4.90
N ASN A 23 10.21 -2.24 3.60
CA ASN A 23 9.78 -0.97 3.02
C ASN A 23 8.27 -0.79 2.94
N ILE A 24 7.47 -1.83 3.21
CA ILE A 24 6.00 -1.77 3.16
C ILE A 24 5.35 -2.14 4.50
N ALA A 25 4.11 -1.68 4.64
CA ALA A 25 3.18 -2.15 5.67
C ALA A 25 1.80 -2.33 5.05
N TYR A 26 0.94 -3.00 5.81
CA TYR A 26 -0.43 -3.29 5.42
C TYR A 26 -1.40 -2.62 6.39
N LEU A 27 -2.38 -1.91 5.86
CA LEU A 27 -3.59 -1.55 6.60
C LEU A 27 -4.64 -2.63 6.30
N HIS A 28 -4.75 -3.59 7.20
CA HIS A 28 -5.62 -4.77 7.02
C HIS A 28 -6.95 -4.57 7.72
N HIS A 29 -8.05 -4.66 6.97
CA HIS A 29 -9.40 -4.63 7.51
C HIS A 29 -9.93 -6.06 7.70
N PRO A 30 -10.72 -6.34 8.75
CA PRO A 30 -11.31 -7.66 8.99
C PRO A 30 -12.19 -8.22 7.85
N SER A 31 -12.62 -7.38 6.91
CA SER A 31 -13.33 -7.83 5.69
C SER A 31 -12.43 -8.52 4.66
N GLY A 32 -11.10 -8.53 4.89
CA GLY A 32 -10.12 -9.02 3.93
C GLY A 32 -9.70 -7.97 2.89
N VAL A 33 -10.07 -6.69 3.08
CA VAL A 33 -9.50 -5.57 2.29
C VAL A 33 -8.19 -5.16 2.93
N THR A 34 -7.12 -5.10 2.15
CA THR A 34 -5.78 -4.70 2.60
C THR A 34 -5.23 -3.61 1.72
N VAL A 35 -4.81 -2.51 2.34
CA VAL A 35 -4.14 -1.41 1.66
C VAL A 35 -2.64 -1.55 1.88
N VAL A 36 -1.87 -1.59 0.80
CA VAL A 36 -0.40 -1.59 0.84
C VAL A 36 0.07 -0.14 0.90
N VAL A 37 0.88 0.17 1.91
CA VAL A 37 1.41 1.53 2.17
C VAL A 37 2.91 1.49 2.38
N LEU A 38 3.59 2.61 2.11
CA LEU A 38 5.02 2.73 2.37
C LEU A 38 5.27 2.80 3.89
N ARG A 39 6.24 2.03 4.38
CA ARG A 39 6.62 1.99 5.81
C ARG A 39 7.87 2.83 6.08
N ASN A 40 8.94 2.52 5.37
CA ASN A 40 10.21 3.24 5.48
C ASN A 40 10.18 4.39 4.47
N VAL A 41 9.70 5.53 4.94
CA VAL A 41 9.52 6.74 4.13
C VAL A 41 10.90 7.35 3.86
N PRO A 42 11.34 7.54 2.60
CA PRO A 42 12.62 8.16 2.30
C PRO A 42 12.60 9.64 2.69
N GLU A 43 13.77 10.19 3.02
CA GLU A 43 13.93 11.62 3.29
C GLU A 43 13.85 12.45 1.98
N SER A 44 14.40 11.89 0.91
CA SER A 44 14.43 12.54 -0.40
C SER A 44 13.06 12.49 -1.09
N GLU A 45 12.73 13.57 -1.79
CA GLU A 45 11.50 13.71 -2.58
C GLU A 45 11.41 12.61 -3.64
N VAL A 46 10.25 11.96 -3.72
CA VAL A 46 9.97 10.96 -4.76
C VAL A 46 9.50 11.69 -6.01
N ILE A 47 10.27 11.56 -7.08
CA ILE A 47 10.08 12.30 -8.33
C ILE A 47 9.44 11.44 -9.44
N GLU A 48 9.40 10.13 -9.27
CA GLU A 48 8.86 9.20 -10.27
C GLU A 48 8.36 7.91 -9.61
N VAL A 49 7.23 7.40 -10.09
CA VAL A 49 6.70 6.07 -9.74
C VAL A 49 6.31 5.33 -11.01
N ASP A 50 6.94 4.17 -11.23
CA ASP A 50 6.66 3.26 -12.35
C ASP A 50 5.99 1.97 -11.86
N PHE A 51 4.75 1.73 -12.31
CA PHE A 51 3.99 0.50 -12.03
C PHE A 51 4.35 -0.67 -12.96
N GLY A 52 5.12 -0.40 -14.02
CA GLY A 52 5.51 -1.34 -15.05
C GLY A 52 4.32 -1.92 -15.84
N LYS A 53 4.64 -2.83 -16.76
CA LYS A 53 3.66 -3.46 -17.66
C LYS A 53 3.25 -4.86 -17.22
N THR A 54 1.99 -5.24 -17.46
CA THR A 54 1.51 -6.62 -17.34
C THR A 54 2.01 -7.49 -18.49
N LYS A 55 2.18 -8.79 -18.24
CA LYS A 55 2.61 -9.76 -19.27
C LYS A 55 1.59 -9.93 -20.40
N THR A 56 0.31 -9.69 -20.13
CA THR A 56 -0.76 -9.75 -21.13
C THR A 56 -0.92 -8.39 -21.79
N HIS A 57 -0.65 -8.31 -23.10
CA HIS A 57 -0.81 -7.14 -23.99
C HIS A 57 -0.04 -5.84 -23.65
N GLY A 58 0.90 -5.86 -22.69
CA GLY A 58 1.73 -4.68 -22.40
C GLY A 58 0.98 -3.51 -21.77
N ALA A 59 -0.26 -3.74 -21.32
CA ALA A 59 -1.04 -2.78 -20.55
C ALA A 59 -0.34 -2.46 -19.21
N ASP A 60 -0.43 -1.22 -18.77
CA ASP A 60 0.08 -0.78 -17.47
C ASP A 60 -0.69 -1.46 -16.33
N ARG A 61 0.01 -1.97 -15.30
CA ARG A 61 -0.61 -2.65 -14.14
C ARG A 61 -1.66 -1.79 -13.45
N SER A 62 -1.49 -0.47 -13.49
CA SER A 62 -2.43 0.47 -12.87
C SER A 62 -3.77 0.60 -13.60
N MET A 63 -3.86 0.15 -14.86
CA MET A 63 -5.13 0.11 -15.58
C MET A 63 -6.00 -1.09 -15.20
N ASN A 64 -5.48 -2.04 -14.43
CA ASN A 64 -6.23 -3.21 -13.95
C ASN A 64 -7.05 -2.87 -12.70
N GLN A 65 -7.98 -1.93 -12.81
CA GLN A 65 -8.98 -1.71 -11.78
C GLN A 65 -10.12 -2.71 -11.95
N VAL A 66 -10.38 -3.53 -10.94
CA VAL A 66 -11.43 -4.55 -11.01
C VAL A 66 -12.50 -4.31 -9.96
N SER A 67 -13.76 -4.33 -10.40
CA SER A 67 -14.94 -4.14 -9.55
C SER A 67 -15.95 -5.30 -9.72
N GLY A 68 -16.86 -5.45 -8.74
CA GLY A 68 -17.92 -6.46 -8.75
C GLY A 68 -17.63 -7.75 -7.95
N LYS A 69 -18.68 -8.46 -7.54
CA LYS A 69 -18.61 -9.65 -6.63
C LYS A 69 -17.69 -10.77 -7.14
N GLY A 70 -17.60 -10.95 -8.46
CA GLY A 70 -16.81 -12.03 -9.07
C GLY A 70 -15.34 -11.71 -9.33
N LYS A 71 -14.94 -10.42 -9.31
CA LYS A 71 -13.58 -9.94 -9.63
C LYS A 71 -12.95 -10.64 -10.85
N LYS A 72 -13.76 -10.92 -11.87
CA LYS A 72 -13.38 -11.73 -13.03
C LYS A 72 -12.34 -10.96 -13.85
N GLY A 73 -11.15 -11.54 -14.03
CA GLY A 73 -10.02 -10.89 -14.71
C GLY A 73 -9.06 -10.14 -13.77
N ALA A 74 -9.26 -10.20 -12.46
CA ALA A 74 -8.33 -9.59 -11.51
C ALA A 74 -6.95 -10.27 -11.52
N LEU A 75 -5.92 -9.45 -11.38
CA LEU A 75 -4.54 -9.93 -11.30
C LEU A 75 -4.30 -10.59 -9.94
N ILE A 76 -3.88 -11.86 -9.95
CA ILE A 76 -3.45 -12.55 -8.75
C ILE A 76 -1.98 -12.20 -8.49
N LEU A 77 -1.73 -11.55 -7.36
CA LEU A 77 -0.40 -11.23 -6.86
C LEU A 77 0.17 -12.45 -6.12
N GLN A 78 1.44 -12.72 -6.38
CA GLN A 78 2.32 -13.54 -5.54
C GLN A 78 3.10 -12.64 -4.59
N THR A 79 3.73 -13.20 -3.56
CA THR A 79 4.53 -12.44 -2.60
C THR A 79 5.63 -11.61 -3.27
N ASP A 80 6.29 -12.17 -4.29
CA ASP A 80 7.35 -11.52 -5.06
C ASP A 80 6.86 -10.56 -6.15
N SER A 81 5.54 -10.44 -6.35
CA SER A 81 4.98 -9.61 -7.42
C SER A 81 5.36 -8.15 -7.23
N LYS A 82 6.08 -7.59 -8.22
CA LYS A 82 6.45 -6.17 -8.25
C LYS A 82 5.18 -5.33 -8.43
N LEU A 83 4.95 -4.43 -7.48
CA LEU A 83 3.87 -3.45 -7.51
C LEU A 83 4.30 -2.19 -8.25
N CYS A 84 5.40 -1.58 -7.81
CA CYS A 84 6.02 -0.44 -8.48
C CYS A 84 7.52 -0.37 -8.19
N THR A 85 8.18 0.52 -8.91
CA THR A 85 9.49 1.07 -8.58
C THR A 85 9.32 2.58 -8.40
N PHE A 86 9.99 3.19 -7.44
CA PHE A 86 10.01 4.66 -7.31
C PHE A 86 11.43 5.20 -7.21
N LYS A 87 11.63 6.40 -7.74
CA LYS A 87 12.91 7.08 -7.78
C LYS A 87 12.86 8.38 -6.99
N CYS A 88 13.88 8.62 -6.19
CA CYS A 88 14.02 9.84 -5.42
C CYS A 88 14.95 10.84 -6.13
N LYS A 89 14.85 12.11 -5.74
CA LYS A 89 15.64 13.22 -6.29
C LYS A 89 17.14 13.07 -6.04
N ASP A 90 17.53 12.34 -4.99
CA ASP A 90 18.92 12.01 -4.68
C ASP A 90 19.50 10.88 -5.58
N GLY A 91 18.69 10.34 -6.49
CA GLY A 91 19.07 9.27 -7.40
C GLY A 91 18.82 7.86 -6.84
N SER A 92 18.40 7.72 -5.58
CA SER A 92 18.03 6.41 -5.03
C SER A 92 16.78 5.83 -5.69
N GLU A 93 16.76 4.51 -5.86
CA GLU A 93 15.67 3.79 -6.50
C GLU A 93 15.23 2.61 -5.63
N HIS A 94 13.93 2.44 -5.47
CA HIS A 94 13.34 1.49 -4.53
C HIS A 94 12.28 0.64 -5.22
N VAL A 95 12.34 -0.67 -5.01
CA VAL A 95 11.36 -1.62 -5.56
C VAL A 95 10.36 -2.00 -4.48
N VAL A 96 9.07 -1.85 -4.79
CA VAL A 96 7.97 -2.26 -3.92
C VAL A 96 7.35 -3.54 -4.46
N ARG A 97 7.27 -4.57 -3.62
CA ARG A 97 6.65 -5.86 -3.93
C ARG A 97 5.43 -6.08 -3.04
N ALA A 98 4.57 -7.02 -3.43
CA ALA A 98 3.33 -7.25 -2.70
C ALA A 98 3.57 -7.78 -1.29
N GLY A 99 4.53 -8.70 -1.12
CA GLY A 99 4.83 -9.36 0.15
C GLY A 99 3.74 -10.31 0.66
N VAL A 100 2.59 -10.36 -0.01
CA VAL A 100 1.45 -11.23 0.29
C VAL A 100 0.87 -11.80 -1.00
N ARG A 101 0.25 -12.97 -0.92
CA ARG A 101 -0.55 -13.52 -2.03
C ARG A 101 -1.98 -13.03 -1.95
N GLY A 102 -2.51 -12.45 -3.02
CA GLY A 102 -3.88 -11.92 -3.01
C GLY A 102 -4.37 -11.48 -4.38
N THR A 103 -5.60 -10.96 -4.43
CA THR A 103 -6.19 -10.41 -5.65
C THR A 103 -6.02 -8.90 -5.66
N LEU A 104 -5.31 -8.38 -6.66
CA LEU A 104 -5.19 -6.94 -6.89
C LEU A 104 -6.55 -6.36 -7.28
N VAL A 105 -6.99 -5.34 -6.55
CA VAL A 105 -8.21 -4.59 -6.82
C VAL A 105 -7.89 -3.28 -7.52
N GLU A 106 -6.86 -2.58 -7.02
CA GLU A 106 -6.50 -1.24 -7.47
C GLU A 106 -5.01 -0.97 -7.23
N MET A 107 -4.39 -0.24 -8.16
CA MET A 107 -3.12 0.45 -7.96
C MET A 107 -3.39 1.95 -7.96
N ASN A 108 -2.66 2.72 -7.17
CA ASN A 108 -2.86 4.17 -7.10
C ASN A 108 -2.20 4.89 -8.30
N ASP A 109 -2.90 4.97 -9.42
CA ASP A 109 -2.43 5.60 -10.66
C ASP A 109 -2.07 7.09 -10.49
N ARG A 110 -2.61 7.77 -9.49
CA ARG A 110 -2.29 9.18 -9.14
C ARG A 110 -0.82 9.38 -8.84
N LEU A 111 -0.11 8.35 -8.39
CA LEU A 111 1.33 8.40 -8.13
C LEU A 111 2.16 8.66 -9.40
N LYS A 112 1.60 8.47 -10.61
CA LYS A 112 2.28 8.84 -11.85
C LYS A 112 2.40 10.34 -12.04
N THR A 113 1.39 11.10 -11.60
CA THR A 113 1.34 12.56 -11.75
C THR A 113 1.72 13.29 -10.47
N HIS A 114 1.56 12.64 -9.31
CA HIS A 114 1.88 13.17 -8.00
C HIS A 114 2.72 12.15 -7.20
N PRO A 115 3.95 11.83 -7.64
CA PRO A 115 4.76 10.74 -7.10
C PRO A 115 5.07 10.89 -5.62
N ASP A 116 5.33 12.12 -5.15
CA ASP A 116 5.69 12.38 -3.75
C ASP A 116 4.56 12.16 -2.74
N LEU A 117 3.33 11.88 -3.21
CA LEU A 117 2.25 11.44 -2.32
C LEU A 117 2.60 10.13 -1.60
N ILE A 118 3.36 9.23 -2.24
CA ILE A 118 3.80 7.97 -1.61
C ILE A 118 4.61 8.21 -0.32
N ARG A 119 5.28 9.36 -0.24
CA ARG A 119 6.11 9.79 0.90
C ARG A 119 5.33 10.68 1.87
N THR A 120 4.59 11.64 1.35
CA THR A 120 3.92 12.69 2.15
C THR A 120 2.58 12.25 2.73
N ALA A 121 1.89 11.29 2.10
CA ALA A 121 0.58 10.80 2.53
C ALA A 121 0.41 9.28 2.38
N PRO A 122 1.36 8.43 2.87
CA PRO A 122 1.41 6.99 2.59
C PRO A 122 0.15 6.24 3.04
N ASP A 123 -0.46 6.65 4.15
CA ASP A 123 -1.65 6.01 4.72
C ASP A 123 -2.98 6.49 4.08
N ASN A 124 -2.92 7.42 3.13
CA ASN A 124 -4.10 8.04 2.53
C ASN A 124 -3.91 8.21 1.02
N GLN A 125 -3.67 9.43 0.52
CA GLN A 125 -3.58 9.70 -0.92
C GLN A 125 -2.37 9.03 -1.60
N GLY A 126 -1.40 8.58 -0.82
CA GLY A 126 -0.16 7.92 -1.25
C GLY A 126 -0.13 6.40 -1.07
N PHE A 127 -1.29 5.75 -0.86
CA PHE A 127 -1.31 4.29 -0.83
C PHE A 127 -0.78 3.71 -2.16
N ILE A 128 -0.28 2.47 -2.14
CA ILE A 128 0.35 1.86 -3.32
C ILE A 128 -0.65 0.99 -4.08
N ALA A 129 -1.31 0.09 -3.35
CA ALA A 129 -2.24 -0.88 -3.92
C ALA A 129 -3.34 -1.27 -2.92
N ILE A 130 -4.47 -1.75 -3.43
CA ILE A 130 -5.53 -2.41 -2.67
C ILE A 130 -5.57 -3.87 -3.09
N ILE A 131 -5.45 -4.75 -2.10
CA ILE A 131 -5.45 -6.20 -2.24
C ILE A 131 -6.65 -6.75 -1.47
N THR A 132 -7.24 -7.82 -2.01
CA THR A 132 -8.28 -8.56 -1.32
C THR A 132 -8.02 -10.05 -1.34
N TYR A 133 -8.56 -10.74 -0.35
CA TYR A 133 -8.45 -12.19 -0.22
C TYR A 133 -9.81 -12.86 -0.45
N GLY A 134 -9.79 -14.17 -0.70
CA GLY A 134 -11.00 -14.96 -0.80
C GLY A 134 -11.81 -14.92 0.50
N ALA A 135 -13.12 -15.12 0.40
CA ALA A 135 -13.98 -15.17 1.58
C ALA A 135 -13.50 -16.23 2.58
N GLY A 136 -13.38 -15.87 3.86
CA GLY A 136 -12.96 -16.78 4.93
C GLY A 136 -11.45 -16.92 5.14
N VAL A 137 -10.61 -16.28 4.30
CA VAL A 137 -9.15 -16.21 4.53
C VAL A 137 -8.89 -15.22 5.65
N ARG A 138 -8.46 -15.73 6.81
CA ARG A 138 -8.12 -14.93 7.99
C ARG A 138 -6.62 -14.70 8.12
N ASP A 139 -5.82 -15.70 7.75
CA ASP A 139 -4.37 -15.62 7.75
C ASP A 139 -3.87 -15.34 6.34
N THR A 140 -3.15 -14.24 6.20
CA THR A 140 -2.57 -13.82 4.93
C THR A 140 -1.07 -14.07 5.00
N GLU A 141 -0.62 -15.16 4.37
CA GLU A 141 0.80 -15.51 4.27
C GLU A 141 1.63 -14.30 3.83
N GLY A 142 2.74 -14.03 4.55
CA GLY A 142 3.63 -12.91 4.31
C GLY A 142 3.30 -11.61 5.06
N MET A 143 2.18 -11.57 5.80
CA MET A 143 1.83 -10.48 6.71
C MET A 143 2.32 -10.78 8.12
N GLY A 144 3.26 -9.96 8.61
CA GLY A 144 3.92 -10.16 9.88
C GLY A 144 3.16 -9.54 11.06
N ASP A 145 3.90 -9.15 12.08
CA ASP A 145 3.39 -8.62 13.35
C ASP A 145 2.52 -7.36 13.21
N GLU A 146 1.66 -7.14 14.20
CA GLU A 146 0.94 -5.88 14.35
C GLU A 146 1.90 -4.76 14.76
N LEU A 147 1.87 -3.67 13.98
CA LEU A 147 2.67 -2.48 14.21
C LEU A 147 1.93 -1.49 15.11
N PRO A 148 2.66 -0.65 15.86
CA PRO A 148 2.05 0.38 16.68
C PRO A 148 1.11 1.29 15.87
N LYS A 149 -0.06 1.58 16.46
CA LYS A 149 -1.04 2.49 15.86
C LYS A 149 -0.47 3.89 15.74
N LYS A 150 -0.58 4.49 14.57
CA LYS A 150 -0.22 5.91 14.37
C LYS A 150 -1.16 6.79 15.20
N ARG A 151 -0.59 7.75 15.93
CA ARG A 151 -1.35 8.69 16.76
C ARG A 151 -1.24 10.10 16.21
N LEU A 152 -2.36 10.81 16.23
CA LEU A 152 -2.47 12.23 15.93
C LEU A 152 -2.38 12.99 17.24
N HIS A 153 -1.52 13.99 17.29
CA HIS A 153 -1.35 14.87 18.45
C HIS A 153 -1.98 16.22 18.14
N LEU A 154 -3.04 16.58 18.87
CA LEU A 154 -3.67 17.89 18.75
C LEU A 154 -2.95 18.85 19.70
N LYS A 155 -2.29 19.85 19.13
CA LYS A 155 -1.77 20.99 19.91
C LYS A 155 -2.96 21.91 20.18
N SER A 156 -3.26 22.14 21.46
CA SER A 156 -4.21 23.17 21.85
C SER A 156 -3.61 24.53 21.47
N SER A 157 -4.25 25.25 20.55
CA SER A 157 -3.94 26.67 20.34
C SER A 157 -4.39 27.43 21.59
N ASN A 158 -3.49 28.18 22.20
CA ASN A 158 -3.86 29.22 23.16
C ASN A 158 -4.38 30.44 22.40
#